data_AF-A0A447U422-F1
#
_entry.id   AF-A0A447U422-F1
#
_cell.length_a   1.000
_cell.length_b   1.000
_cell.length_c   1.000
_cell.angle_alpha   90.00
_cell.angle_beta   90.00
_cell.angle_gamma   90.00
#
_symmetry.space_group_name_H-M   'P 1'
#
loop_
_entity.id
_entity.type
_entity.pdbx_description
1 polymer ?
#
loop_
_entity_poly.entity_id
_entity_poly.type
_entity_poly.pdbx_seq_one_letter_code
_entity_poly.pdbx_strand_id
1 'polypeptide(L)'
;MHITQGVDGDELNTAHYRHHLALAEGAEATVIEHYVSLTAAKHFTGARLTMNVADNAQLRHIKLAFENASSYHFAHNDLLLATDASAFSHSFSAGRRSTTSPQQLTTEW
;
A
#
# COMPACT_ATOMS: atom_id res chain seq x y z
N MET A 1 -1.84 -8.95 -3.25
CA MET A 1 -0.81 -9.67 -2.47
C MET A 1 0.52 -9.43 -3.15
N HIS A 2 1.55 -9.10 -2.37
CA HIS A 2 2.88 -8.74 -2.85
C HIS A 2 3.91 -9.52 -2.07
N ILE A 3 4.81 -10.21 -2.78
CA ILE A 3 5.80 -11.10 -2.18
C ILE A 3 7.16 -10.69 -2.72
N THR A 4 8.02 -10.18 -1.84
CA THR A 4 9.42 -9.85 -2.18
C THR A 4 10.34 -10.86 -1.51
N GLN A 5 11.44 -11.22 -2.19
CA GLN A 5 12.46 -12.11 -1.64
C GLN A 5 13.82 -11.41 -1.64
N GLY A 6 14.62 -11.61 -0.61
CA GLY A 6 16.03 -11.24 -0.63
C GLY A 6 16.87 -12.27 -1.38
N VAL A 7 18.16 -11.98 -1.51
CA VAL A 7 19.19 -12.91 -2.02
C VAL A 7 20.25 -13.13 -0.95
N ASP A 8 20.98 -14.23 -1.04
CA ASP A 8 22.09 -14.52 -0.13
C ASP A 8 23.26 -13.54 -0.34
N GLY A 9 24.03 -13.31 0.72
CA GLY A 9 25.16 -12.38 0.71
C GLY A 9 24.74 -10.94 1.00
N ASP A 10 25.54 -9.98 0.52
CA ASP A 10 25.37 -8.58 0.88
C ASP A 10 24.44 -7.79 -0.06
N GLU A 11 24.09 -8.37 -1.20
CA GLU A 11 23.20 -7.76 -2.19
C GLU A 11 21.80 -7.51 -1.61
N LEU A 12 21.15 -6.45 -2.08
CA LEU A 12 19.82 -6.06 -1.67
C LEU A 12 18.89 -6.13 -2.88
N ASN A 13 18.09 -7.20 -2.97
CA ASN A 13 17.06 -7.27 -3.99
C ASN A 13 15.99 -6.19 -3.76
N THR A 14 15.53 -5.58 -4.84
CA THR A 14 14.55 -4.48 -4.80
C THR A 14 13.34 -4.79 -5.69
N ALA A 15 12.14 -4.53 -5.19
CA ALA A 15 10.89 -4.63 -5.94
C ALA A 15 10.04 -3.38 -5.76
N HIS A 16 9.46 -2.87 -6.84
CA HIS A 16 8.60 -1.69 -6.83
C HIS A 16 7.21 -2.03 -7.39
N TYR A 17 6.19 -1.95 -6.55
CA TYR A 17 4.81 -2.25 -6.93
C TYR A 17 4.01 -0.98 -7.16
N ARG A 18 3.23 -0.96 -8.25
CA ARG A 18 2.37 0.17 -8.59
C ARG A 18 0.98 -0.32 -8.97
N HIS A 19 -0.02 0.21 -8.28
CA HIS A 19 -1.43 -0.08 -8.52
C HIS A 19 -2.22 1.22 -8.65
N HIS A 20 -3.27 1.17 -9.46
CA HIS A 20 -4.28 2.22 -9.52
C HIS A 20 -5.67 1.59 -9.41
N LEU A 21 -6.51 2.17 -8.57
CA LEU A 21 -7.91 1.81 -8.38
C LEU A 21 -8.78 3.00 -8.76
N ALA A 22 -9.84 2.75 -9.52
CA ALA A 22 -10.91 3.71 -9.76
C ALA A 22 -12.23 3.09 -9.33
N LEU A 23 -12.91 3.71 -8.36
CA LEU A 23 -14.29 3.39 -8.01
C LEU A 23 -15.19 4.36 -8.77
N ALA A 24 -16.10 3.79 -9.58
CA ALA A 24 -17.12 4.56 -10.27
C ALA A 24 -18.17 5.11 -9.29
N GLU A 25 -19.03 6.00 -9.79
CA GLU A 25 -20.10 6.60 -8.99
C GLU A 25 -20.93 5.52 -8.25
N GLY A 26 -21.16 5.74 -6.95
CA GLY A 26 -21.92 4.84 -6.09
C GLY A 26 -21.27 3.46 -5.85
N ALA A 27 -20.06 3.20 -6.36
CA ALA A 27 -19.40 1.91 -6.18
C ALA A 27 -18.87 1.75 -4.75
N GLU A 28 -18.94 0.52 -4.23
CA GLU A 28 -18.41 0.18 -2.92
C GLU A 28 -17.35 -0.92 -3.04
N ALA A 29 -16.18 -0.72 -2.43
CA ALA A 29 -15.12 -1.71 -2.45
C ALA A 29 -14.31 -1.77 -1.16
N THR A 30 -13.80 -2.97 -0.86
CA THR A 30 -12.73 -3.17 0.13
C THR A 30 -11.48 -3.68 -0.57
N VAL A 31 -10.35 -2.98 -0.38
CA VAL A 31 -9.05 -3.31 -0.96
C VAL A 31 -8.05 -3.60 0.15
N ILE A 32 -7.33 -4.71 0.01
CA ILE A 32 -6.30 -5.14 0.96
C ILE A 32 -4.95 -5.22 0.26
N GLU A 33 -4.03 -4.35 0.65
CA GLU A 33 -2.61 -4.49 0.34
C GLU A 33 -1.97 -5.42 1.38
N HIS A 34 -1.31 -6.50 0.96
CA HIS A 34 -0.62 -7.42 1.85
C HIS A 34 0.79 -7.68 1.33
N TYR A 35 1.78 -7.15 2.05
CA TYR A 35 3.20 -7.27 1.76
C TYR A 35 3.83 -8.30 2.70
N VAL A 36 4.46 -9.32 2.13
CA VAL A 36 5.15 -10.39 2.86
C VAL A 36 6.51 -10.68 2.25
N SER A 37 7.41 -11.23 3.08
CA SER A 37 8.72 -11.71 2.62
C SER A 37 8.67 -13.21 2.33
N LEU A 38 9.23 -13.64 1.21
CA LEU A 38 9.31 -15.07 0.89
C LEU A 38 10.27 -15.82 1.82
N THR A 39 11.36 -15.17 2.21
CA THR A 39 12.43 -15.72 3.06
C THR A 39 12.86 -14.71 4.12
N ALA A 40 13.80 -15.10 4.98
CA ALA A 40 14.40 -14.21 5.99
C ALA A 40 15.48 -13.27 5.40
N ALA A 41 15.89 -13.47 4.15
CA ALA A 41 16.87 -12.61 3.49
C ALA A 41 16.33 -11.18 3.33
N LYS A 42 17.22 -10.19 3.55
CA LYS A 42 16.87 -8.77 3.47
C LYS A 42 16.50 -8.38 2.03
N HIS A 43 15.52 -7.49 1.89
CA HIS A 43 15.16 -6.89 0.60
C HIS A 43 14.65 -5.45 0.81
N PHE A 44 14.41 -4.78 -0.32
CA PHE A 44 13.80 -3.47 -0.37
C PHE A 44 12.48 -3.55 -1.15
N THR A 45 11.40 -3.07 -0.54
CA THR A 45 10.10 -2.93 -1.19
C THR A 45 9.72 -1.46 -1.32
N GLY A 46 9.49 -1.04 -2.56
CA GLY A 46 8.80 0.19 -2.92
C GLY A 46 7.34 -0.10 -3.26
N ALA A 47 6.41 0.74 -2.82
CA ALA A 47 5.00 0.57 -3.16
C ALA A 47 4.26 1.90 -3.40
N ARG A 48 3.37 1.92 -4.40
CA ARG A 48 2.51 3.06 -4.67
C ARG A 48 1.11 2.62 -5.10
N LEU A 49 0.11 2.88 -4.27
CA LEU A 49 -1.30 2.69 -4.61
C LEU A 49 -1.98 4.06 -4.77
N THR A 50 -2.55 4.33 -5.95
CA THR A 50 -3.35 5.54 -6.20
C THR A 50 -4.82 5.18 -6.36
N MET A 51 -5.71 5.84 -5.62
CA MET A 51 -7.13 5.51 -5.56
C MET A 51 -7.98 6.73 -5.91
N ASN A 52 -8.83 6.60 -6.91
CA ASN A 52 -9.89 7.56 -7.23
C ASN A 52 -11.23 7.02 -6.72
N VAL A 53 -11.92 7.81 -5.91
CA VAL A 53 -13.24 7.48 -5.34
C VAL A 53 -14.22 8.52 -5.86
N ALA A 54 -15.01 8.14 -6.87
CA ALA A 54 -15.98 9.03 -7.53
C ALA A 54 -17.19 9.35 -6.63
N ASP A 55 -18.12 10.14 -7.16
CA ASP A 55 -19.25 10.65 -6.39
C ASP A 55 -20.05 9.52 -5.73
N ASN A 56 -20.46 9.73 -4.49
CA ASN A 56 -21.23 8.76 -3.70
C ASN A 56 -20.55 7.39 -3.50
N ALA A 57 -19.28 7.20 -3.87
CA ALA A 57 -18.60 5.93 -3.75
C ALA A 57 -17.99 5.73 -2.36
N GLN A 58 -17.82 4.46 -1.96
CA GLN A 58 -17.29 4.09 -0.65
C GLN A 58 -16.08 3.16 -0.78
N LEU A 59 -14.96 3.59 -0.21
CA LEU A 59 -13.73 2.81 -0.16
C LEU A 59 -13.40 2.39 1.26
N ARG A 60 -13.05 1.11 1.44
CA ARG A 60 -12.29 0.64 2.60
C ARG A 60 -10.95 0.10 2.15
N HIS A 61 -9.89 0.72 2.62
CA HIS A 61 -8.52 0.36 2.31
C HIS A 61 -7.81 -0.18 3.56
N ILE A 62 -7.17 -1.34 3.43
CA ILE A 62 -6.38 -1.96 4.51
C ILE A 62 -5.00 -2.29 3.97
N LYS A 63 -3.97 -1.78 4.62
CA LYS A 63 -2.58 -2.12 4.33
C LYS A 63 -1.99 -2.96 5.45
N LEU A 64 -1.52 -4.15 5.10
CA LEU A 64 -0.80 -5.09 5.96
C LEU A 64 0.64 -5.18 5.46
N ALA A 65 1.56 -4.49 6.13
CA ALA A 65 2.97 -4.59 5.82
C ALA A 65 3.62 -5.51 6.86
N PHE A 66 3.79 -6.78 6.51
CA PHE A 66 4.30 -7.86 7.37
C PHE A 66 5.55 -8.53 6.78
N GLU A 67 6.40 -7.71 6.16
CA GLU A 67 7.72 -8.13 5.69
C GLU A 67 8.70 -8.34 6.86
N ASN A 68 9.77 -9.10 6.63
CA ASN A 68 10.71 -9.53 7.65
C ASN A 68 11.48 -8.35 8.30
N ALA A 69 12.04 -8.64 9.49
CA ALA A 69 12.75 -7.69 10.34
C ALA A 69 13.95 -6.98 9.68
N SER A 70 14.58 -7.63 8.72
CA SER A 70 15.82 -7.18 8.08
C SER A 70 15.59 -6.31 6.84
N SER A 71 14.33 -6.14 6.40
CA SER A 71 13.97 -5.47 5.15
C SER A 71 13.51 -4.02 5.32
N TYR A 72 13.44 -3.32 4.19
CA TYR A 72 13.06 -1.91 4.06
C TYR A 72 11.73 -1.78 3.30
N HIS A 73 10.81 -0.97 3.80
CA HIS A 73 9.54 -0.69 3.12
C HIS A 73 9.29 0.81 3.00
N PHE A 74 9.26 1.29 1.77
CA PHE A 74 8.90 2.67 1.44
C PHE A 74 7.67 2.67 0.55
N ALA A 75 6.63 3.35 0.99
CA ALA A 75 5.40 3.43 0.23
C ALA A 75 4.79 4.82 0.24
N HIS A 76 4.02 5.12 -0.79
CA HIS A 76 3.26 6.37 -0.86
C HIS A 76 1.91 6.07 -1.48
N ASN A 77 0.82 6.31 -0.76
CA ASN A 77 -0.51 6.12 -1.32
C ASN A 77 -1.19 7.48 -1.52
N ASP A 78 -1.90 7.63 -2.64
CA ASP A 78 -2.74 8.80 -2.90
C ASP A 78 -4.20 8.37 -2.88
N LEU A 79 -5.05 9.21 -2.29
CA LEU A 79 -6.50 9.02 -2.26
C LEU A 79 -7.17 10.33 -2.71
N LEU A 80 -7.84 10.28 -3.86
CA LEU A 80 -8.67 11.34 -4.40
C LEU A 80 -10.14 11.03 -4.14
N LEU A 81 -10.84 11.93 -3.46
CA LEU A 81 -12.28 11.84 -3.17
C LEU A 81 -13.04 12.92 -3.93
N ALA A 82 -14.09 12.50 -4.63
CA ALA A 82 -15.07 13.37 -5.25
C ALA A 82 -16.22 13.71 -4.26
N THR A 83 -17.32 14.25 -4.78
CA THR A 83 -18.42 14.79 -3.95
C THR A 83 -19.20 13.66 -3.28
N ASP A 84 -19.52 13.82 -2.00
CA ASP A 84 -20.26 12.82 -1.21
C ASP A 84 -19.61 11.40 -1.19
N ALA A 85 -18.32 11.31 -1.55
CA ALA A 85 -17.53 10.11 -1.47
C ALA A 85 -17.02 9.87 -0.04
N SER A 86 -16.81 8.60 0.34
CA SER A 86 -16.21 8.25 1.62
C SER A 86 -15.08 7.24 1.50
N ALA A 87 -14.09 7.36 2.38
CA ALA A 87 -12.98 6.42 2.44
C ALA A 87 -12.48 6.18 3.86
N PHE A 88 -12.25 4.92 4.20
CA PHE A 88 -11.62 4.48 5.45
C PHE A 88 -10.31 3.78 5.12
N SER A 89 -9.20 4.24 5.69
CA SER A 89 -7.88 3.64 5.44
C SER A 89 -7.21 3.24 6.75
N HIS A 90 -6.84 1.96 6.86
CA HIS A 90 -6.12 1.41 8.00
C HIS A 90 -4.79 0.84 7.56
N SER A 91 -3.71 1.19 8.26
CA SER A 91 -2.38 0.65 7.98
C SER A 91 -1.82 -0.03 9.22
N PHE A 92 -1.47 -1.31 9.07
CA PHE A 92 -0.84 -2.12 10.09
C PHE A 92 0.58 -2.49 9.65
N SER A 93 1.52 -2.29 10.55
CA SER A 93 2.94 -2.50 10.29
C SER A 93 3.56 -3.21 11.47
N ALA A 94 4.21 -4.35 11.21
CA ALA A 94 4.89 -5.14 12.24
C ALA A 94 6.31 -5.51 11.79
N GLY A 95 7.25 -5.41 12.72
CA GLY A 95 8.51 -6.16 12.69
C GLY A 95 9.43 -5.93 11.49
N ARG A 96 9.80 -4.68 11.16
CA ARG A 96 10.84 -4.37 10.14
C ARG A 96 11.79 -3.25 10.55
N ARG A 97 12.97 -3.20 9.92
CA ARG A 97 14.06 -2.27 10.27
C ARG A 97 13.70 -0.82 10.04
N SER A 98 13.04 -0.52 8.91
CA SER A 98 12.55 0.83 8.61
C SER A 98 11.26 0.76 7.79
N THR A 99 10.33 1.65 8.14
CA THR A 99 9.05 1.83 7.46
C THR A 99 8.78 3.29 7.25
N THR A 100 8.37 3.66 6.04
CA THR A 100 7.70 4.94 5.81
C THR A 100 6.56 4.72 4.83
N SER A 101 5.34 5.09 5.20
CA SER A 101 4.14 4.90 4.38
C SER A 101 3.17 6.09 4.47
N PRO A 102 3.55 7.29 4.00
CA PRO A 102 2.64 8.41 3.86
C PRO A 102 1.42 8.05 3.03
N GLN A 103 0.28 8.58 3.46
CA GLN A 103 -0.95 8.62 2.68
C GLN A 103 -1.36 10.07 2.50
N GLN A 104 -1.44 10.51 1.25
CA GLN A 104 -1.91 11.85 0.91
C GLN A 104 -3.40 11.78 0.53
N LEU A 105 -4.20 12.58 1.22
CA LEU A 105 -5.62 12.77 0.94
C LEU A 105 -5.81 14.07 0.16
N THR A 106 -6.59 14.04 -0.91
CA THR A 106 -7.01 15.25 -1.62
C THR A 106 -8.49 15.15 -1.93
N THR A 107 -9.22 16.24 -1.65
CA THR A 107 -10.66 16.37 -1.85
C THR A 107 -10.91 17.44 -2.91
N GLU A 108 -11.71 17.12 -3.91
CA GLU A 108 -12.17 18.11 -4.90
C GLU A 108 -13.53 18.67 -4.42
N TRP A 109 -13.62 20.00 -4.27
CA TRP A 109 -14.83 20.73 -3.88
C TRP A 109 -15.43 21.46 -5.08
#